data_AF-A0A8H4KHY5-F1
#
_entry.id   AF-A0A8H4KHY5-F1
#
_cell.length_a   1.000
_cell.length_b   1.000
_cell.length_c   1.000
_cell.angle_alpha   90.00
_cell.angle_beta   90.00
_cell.angle_gamma   90.00
#
_symmetry.space_group_name_H-M   'P 1'
#
loop_
_entity.id
_entity.type
_entity.pdbx_description
1 polymer ?
#
loop_
_entity_poly.entity_id
_entity_poly.type
_entity_poly.pdbx_seq_one_letter_code
_entity_poly.pdbx_strand_id
1 'polypeptide(L)'
;MWAIGISLLGMMSQWPPCPKKEERMYPRKCASHARTLDKMNPDHEIVQVLMRLLEWDPKKRITAPELAKLTTELLEARTEATPVNMDLHTPEGVAVLQFW
;
A
#
# COMPACT_ATOMS: atom_id res chain seq x y z
N MET A 1 -7.14 7.97 -6.75
CA MET A 1 -6.48 6.65 -6.71
C MET A 1 -5.03 6.75 -6.25
N TRP A 2 -4.13 7.37 -7.02
CA TRP A 2 -2.72 7.49 -6.62
C TRP A 2 -2.53 8.14 -5.24
N ALA A 3 -3.14 9.31 -5.01
CA ALA A 3 -3.08 9.99 -3.72
C ALA A 3 -3.59 9.12 -2.56
N ILE A 4 -4.64 8.33 -2.79
CA ILE A 4 -5.18 7.38 -1.81
C ILE A 4 -4.13 6.31 -1.48
N GLY A 5 -3.43 5.77 -2.49
CA GLY A 5 -2.33 4.84 -2.29
C GLY A 5 -1.17 5.44 -1.48
N ILE A 6 -0.82 6.71 -1.73
CA ILE A 6 0.21 7.42 -0.93
C ILE A 6 -0.26 7.62 0.51
N SER A 7 -1.54 7.98 0.74
CA SER A 7 -2.11 8.08 2.08
C SER A 7 -2.09 6.74 2.80
N LEU A 8 -2.42 5.64 2.10
CA LEU A 8 -2.38 4.29 2.66
C LEU A 8 -0.96 3.86 3.04
N LEU A 9 0.05 4.14 2.19
CA LEU A 9 1.46 3.95 2.57
C LEU A 9 1.82 4.71 3.85
N GLY A 10 1.33 5.94 4.00
CA GLY A 10 1.56 6.76 5.18
C GLY A 10 0.92 6.16 6.43
N MET A 11 -0.32 5.68 6.33
CA MET A 11 -1.02 5.00 7.44
C MET A 11 -0.33 3.70 7.85
N MET A 12 0.35 3.03 6.92
CA MET A 12 1.15 1.82 7.19
C MET A 12 2.57 2.14 7.67
N SER A 13 2.94 3.43 7.81
CA SER A 13 4.30 3.89 8.08
C SER A 13 5.34 3.33 7.10
N GLN A 14 4.94 3.13 5.83
CA GLN A 14 5.76 2.54 4.75
C GLN A 14 6.19 3.55 3.68
N TRP A 15 6.30 4.84 3.98
CA TRP A 15 6.82 5.76 2.98
C TRP A 15 8.30 5.45 2.67
N PRO A 16 8.66 5.22 1.39
CA PRO A 16 10.05 5.05 1.04
C PRO A 16 10.82 6.36 1.25
N PRO A 17 12.13 6.32 1.54
CA PRO A 17 12.93 7.54 1.66
C PRO A 17 12.89 8.43 0.40
N CYS A 18 12.61 9.72 0.59
CA CYS A 18 12.58 10.73 -0.47
C CYS A 18 13.65 11.81 -0.22
N PRO A 19 14.90 11.61 -0.64
CA PRO A 19 15.87 12.69 -0.62
C PRO A 19 15.43 13.80 -1.59
N LYS A 20 15.49 15.07 -1.16
CA LYS A 20 15.01 16.24 -1.94
C LYS A 20 15.50 16.30 -3.39
N LYS A 21 16.69 15.73 -3.66
CA LYS A 21 17.29 15.69 -5.00
C LYS A 21 16.59 14.72 -5.97
N GLU A 22 15.69 13.87 -5.48
CA GLU A 22 15.07 12.76 -6.24
C GLU A 22 13.53 12.83 -6.26
N GLU A 23 12.93 13.98 -5.95
CA GLU A 23 11.47 14.15 -5.86
C GLU A 23 10.74 13.69 -7.14
N ARG A 24 11.31 13.98 -8.33
CA ARG A 24 10.75 13.52 -9.61
C ARG A 24 10.68 12.00 -9.76
N MET A 25 11.56 11.28 -9.07
CA MET A 25 11.61 9.80 -9.07
C MET A 25 10.73 9.19 -7.98
N TYR A 26 10.26 10.00 -7.04
CA TYR A 26 9.50 9.53 -5.89
C TYR A 26 8.24 8.73 -6.25
N PRO A 27 7.42 9.12 -7.25
CA PRO A 27 6.29 8.30 -7.66
C PRO A 27 6.68 6.88 -8.10
N ARG A 28 7.79 6.76 -8.85
CA ARG A 28 8.31 5.47 -9.30
C ARG A 28 8.84 4.64 -8.12
N LYS A 29 9.47 5.29 -7.13
CA LYS A 29 9.89 4.63 -5.89
C LYS A 29 8.70 4.07 -5.11
N CYS A 30 7.62 4.84 -4.95
CA CYS A 30 6.41 4.36 -4.27
C CYS A 30 5.78 3.15 -4.97
N ALA A 31 5.65 3.18 -6.30
CA ALA A 31 5.13 2.03 -7.06
C ALA A 31 6.03 0.78 -6.91
N SER A 32 7.35 0.95 -7.00
CA SER A 32 8.29 -0.16 -6.79
C SER A 32 8.24 -0.68 -5.36
N HIS A 33 8.14 0.21 -4.37
CA HIS A 33 8.06 -0.16 -2.95
C HIS A 33 6.79 -0.96 -2.65
N ALA A 34 5.64 -0.57 -3.19
CA ALA A 34 4.40 -1.34 -3.06
C ALA A 34 4.54 -2.77 -3.61
N ARG A 35 5.24 -2.96 -4.74
CA ARG A 35 5.54 -4.29 -5.29
C ARG A 35 6.49 -5.10 -4.40
N THR A 36 7.42 -4.45 -3.74
CA THR A 36 8.31 -5.12 -2.77
C THR A 36 7.53 -5.56 -1.54
N LEU A 37 6.65 -4.72 -1.01
CA LEU A 37 5.78 -5.05 0.12
C LEU A 37 4.91 -6.27 -0.20
N ASP A 38 4.33 -6.32 -1.40
CA ASP A 38 3.49 -7.44 -1.85
C ASP A 38 4.25 -8.77 -1.92
N LYS A 39 5.48 -8.73 -2.45
CA LYS A 39 6.35 -9.92 -2.48
C LYS A 39 6.75 -10.42 -1.08
N MET A 40 6.94 -9.50 -0.13
CA MET A 40 7.30 -9.83 1.25
C MET A 40 6.10 -10.28 2.09
N ASN A 41 4.90 -9.87 1.71
CA ASN A 41 3.66 -10.12 2.43
C ASN A 41 2.62 -10.70 1.45
N PRO A 42 2.87 -11.91 0.90
CA PRO A 42 1.89 -12.55 0.02
C PRO A 42 0.56 -12.69 0.78
N ASP A 43 -0.54 -12.48 0.06
CA ASP A 43 -1.90 -12.58 0.59
C ASP A 43 -2.30 -11.54 1.65
N HIS A 44 -1.44 -10.56 1.95
CA HIS A 44 -1.80 -9.47 2.84
C HIS A 44 -2.75 -8.49 2.13
N GLU A 45 -4.02 -8.54 2.48
CA GLU A 45 -5.12 -7.81 1.83
C GLU A 45 -4.85 -6.30 1.64
N ILE A 46 -4.37 -5.62 2.68
CA ILE A 46 -4.07 -4.17 2.62
C ILE A 46 -2.95 -3.89 1.62
N VAL A 47 -1.95 -4.76 1.52
CA VAL A 47 -0.83 -4.63 0.58
C VAL A 47 -1.29 -4.88 -0.85
N GLN A 48 -2.21 -5.82 -1.07
CA GLN A 48 -2.84 -6.04 -2.38
C GLN A 48 -3.65 -4.82 -2.83
N VAL A 49 -4.43 -4.22 -1.94
CA VAL A 49 -5.14 -2.95 -2.21
C VAL A 49 -4.15 -1.85 -2.57
N LEU A 50 -3.06 -1.73 -1.80
CA LEU A 50 -2.01 -0.74 -2.02
C LEU A 50 -1.34 -0.90 -3.40
N MET A 51 -1.00 -2.13 -3.80
CA MET A 51 -0.45 -2.45 -5.12
C MET A 51 -1.35 -1.96 -6.25
N ARG A 52 -2.66 -2.20 -6.15
CA ARG A 52 -3.63 -1.79 -7.17
C ARG A 52 -3.81 -0.27 -7.24
N LEU A 53 -3.69 0.42 -6.10
CA LEU A 53 -3.76 1.89 -6.01
C LEU A 53 -2.52 2.57 -6.61
N LEU A 54 -1.34 1.98 -6.41
CA LEU A 54 -0.05 2.50 -6.84
C LEU A 54 0.46 1.85 -8.14
N GLU A 55 -0.42 1.22 -8.92
CA GLU A 55 -0.06 0.75 -10.25
C GLU A 55 0.40 1.93 -11.12
N TRP A 56 1.57 1.75 -11.73
CA TRP A 56 2.24 2.74 -12.54
C TRP A 56 1.47 3.02 -13.82
N ASP A 57 0.98 1.96 -14.48
CA ASP A 57 0.15 2.09 -15.68
C ASP A 57 -1.24 2.64 -15.29
N PRO A 58 -1.59 3.88 -15.69
CA PRO A 58 -2.87 4.48 -15.33
C PRO A 58 -4.07 3.73 -15.90
N LYS A 59 -3.89 2.94 -16.98
CA LYS A 59 -4.96 2.12 -17.57
C LYS A 59 -5.24 0.84 -16.76
N LYS A 60 -4.26 0.38 -15.97
CA LYS A 60 -4.38 -0.81 -15.12
C LYS A 60 -4.66 -0.47 -13.66
N ARG A 61 -4.49 0.80 -13.28
CA ARG A 61 -4.76 1.29 -11.93
C ARG A 61 -6.23 1.14 -11.61
N ILE A 62 -6.50 0.60 -10.42
CA ILE A 62 -7.86 0.40 -9.93
C ILE A 62 -8.64 1.71 -9.95
N THR A 63 -9.90 1.64 -10.38
CA THR A 63 -10.84 2.75 -10.39
C THR A 63 -11.55 2.89 -9.05
N ALA A 64 -12.24 4.01 -8.81
CA ALA A 64 -12.97 4.22 -7.56
C ALA A 64 -14.09 3.18 -7.33
N PRO A 65 -14.93 2.83 -8.34
CA PRO A 65 -15.95 1.79 -8.16
C PRO A 65 -15.36 0.40 -7.86
N GLU A 66 -14.27 0.03 -8.53
CA GLU A 66 -13.58 -1.23 -8.27
C GLU A 66 -12.94 -1.26 -6.88
N LEU A 67 -12.38 -0.14 -6.43
CA LEU A 67 -11.84 -0.03 -5.07
C LEU A 67 -12.95 -0.19 -4.04
N ALA A 68 -14.07 0.53 -4.20
CA ALA A 68 -15.21 0.44 -3.28
C ALA A 68 -15.69 -1.00 -3.15
N LYS A 69 -15.92 -1.68 -4.29
CA LYS A 69 -16.29 -3.10 -4.34
C LYS A 69 -15.28 -3.97 -3.60
N LEU A 70 -14.00 -3.86 -3.94
CA LEU A 70 -12.93 -4.65 -3.31
C LEU A 70 -12.88 -4.44 -1.80
N THR A 71 -12.97 -3.19 -1.32
CA THR A 71 -12.93 -2.89 0.11
C THR A 71 -14.16 -3.39 0.85
N THR A 72 -15.34 -3.39 0.22
CA THR A 72 -16.56 -3.97 0.77
C THR A 72 -16.42 -5.49 0.90
N GLU A 73 -15.97 -6.18 -0.14
CA GLU A 73 -15.74 -7.63 -0.11
C GLU A 73 -14.73 -8.02 0.98
N LEU A 74 -13.64 -7.26 1.13
CA LEU A 74 -12.67 -7.47 2.21
C LEU A 74 -13.28 -7.23 3.59
N LEU A 75 -14.12 -6.22 3.75
CA LEU A 75 -14.77 -5.93 5.03
C LEU A 75 -15.77 -7.03 5.39
N GLU A 76 -16.57 -7.50 4.43
CA GLU A 76 -17.54 -8.59 4.60
C GLU A 76 -16.83 -9.87 5.02
N ALA A 77 -15.77 -10.27 4.30
CA ALA A 77 -14.95 -11.43 4.63
C ALA A 77 -14.31 -11.35 6.03
N ARG A 78 -13.94 -10.15 6.49
CA ARG A 78 -13.39 -9.93 7.84
C ARG A 78 -14.41 -10.06 8.96
N THR A 79 -15.69 -9.77 8.70
CA THR A 79 -16.77 -9.97 9.69
C THR A 79 -16.98 -11.46 10.01
N GLU A 80 -16.51 -12.36 9.15
CA GLU A 80 -16.67 -13.80 9.28
C GLU A 80 -15.45 -14.51 9.92
N ALA A 81 -14.30 -13.83 10.11
CA ALA A 81 -13.04 -14.41 10.58
C ALA A 81 -12.47 -13.73 11.87
N THR A 82 -11.68 -14.50 12.64
CA THR A 82 -10.98 -14.12 13.90
C THR A 82 -9.92 -13.00 13.73
N PRO A 83 -9.44 -12.34 14.82
CA PRO A 83 -8.79 -11.04 14.75
C PRO A 83 -7.46 -11.03 14.00
N VAL A 84 -7.22 -9.88 13.37
CA VAL A 84 -6.19 -9.62 12.35
C VAL A 84 -4.77 -9.78 12.89
N ASN A 85 -3.95 -10.54 12.16
CA ASN A 85 -2.50 -10.38 12.22
C ASN A 85 -2.14 -9.09 11.48
N MET A 86 -1.92 -8.01 12.24
CA MET A 86 -1.51 -6.70 11.72
C MET A 86 0.01 -6.63 11.49
N ASP A 87 0.73 -7.72 11.71
CA ASP A 87 2.18 -7.78 11.57
C ASP A 87 2.54 -7.73 10.08
N LEU A 88 2.90 -6.54 9.62
CA LEU A 88 3.43 -6.30 8.30
C LEU A 88 4.95 -6.50 8.33
N HIS A 89 5.49 -7.41 7.51
CA HIS A 89 6.92 -7.47 7.27
C HIS A 89 7.35 -6.25 6.46
N THR A 90 8.21 -5.44 7.05
CA THR A 90 8.69 -4.19 6.48
C THR A 90 10.06 -4.36 5.82
N PRO A 91 10.33 -3.73 4.67
CA PRO A 91 11.66 -3.75 4.06
C PRO A 91 12.71 -3.05 4.92
N GLU A 92 13.96 -3.53 4.87
CA GLU A 92 15.07 -2.88 5.55
C GLU A 92 15.24 -1.41 5.11
N GLY A 93 15.44 -0.50 6.09
CA GLY A 93 15.65 0.92 5.84
C GLY A 93 14.37 1.77 5.73
N VAL A 94 13.18 1.19 5.89
CA VAL A 94 11.96 1.97 6.13
C VAL A 94 12.03 2.53 7.54
N ALA A 95 12.18 3.85 7.66
CA ALA A 95 12.02 4.52 8.94
C ALA A 95 10.54 4.45 9.32
N VAL A 96 10.19 3.51 10.20
CA VAL A 96 8.88 3.52 10.85
C VAL A 96 8.77 4.86 11.55
N LEU A 97 7.86 5.72 11.06
CA LEU A 97 7.53 6.96 11.75
C LEU A 97 6.98 6.56 13.12
N GLN A 98 7.82 6.69 14.15
CA GLN A 98 7.39 6.58 15.53
C GLN A 98 6.64 7.86 15.87
N PHE A 99 5.32 7.75 16.01
CA PHE A 99 4.53 8.77 16.67
C PHE A 99 4.70 8.56 18.18
N TRP A 100 5.61 9.32 18.81
CA TRP A 100 5.60 9.59 20.24
C TRP A 100 5.33 11.08 20.44
#